data_AF-A0A350QKQ5-F1
#
_entry.id   AF-A0A350QKQ5-F1
#
_cell.length_a   1.000
_cell.length_b   1.000
_cell.length_c   1.000
_cell.angle_alpha   90.00
_cell.angle_beta   90.00
_cell.angle_gamma   90.00
#
_symmetry.space_group_name_H-M   'P 1'
#
loop_
_entity.id
_entity.type
_entity.pdbx_description
1 polymer ?
#
loop_
_entity_poly.entity_id
_entity_poly.type
_entity_poly.pdbx_seq_one_letter_code
_entity_poly.pdbx_strand_id
1 'polypeptide(L)'
;HFSILAFIPKLRGNAMAEAIISNKHSVYSSKIRWFIFSLIVISVVLSWSGIIDRYTTAYIDDALIEAGSAFLIARGMNALISFLQSVTFEFSVGVGGSVGAGEILDPLNDLVEQYSSAMKLAIGSLVIQKVLLEIVSDTFFKIILSISALSVLISSLLPGVFTSGYLKMLLLRCFLALLFLRFALVVVVAANGLVDRAFLYDRTQQQMHILESIEGVQDQGNQLINPALSRDLTEDISSLQLQLATISQTLQKLEQQQPMAQQELGRLEQQLNNLLRELGVLQRLNYLNPDPRVEQLTDKIKQRRTMQQRWQNEQQSLLRQQADIRNQIQLAELALEGKTPGFFAAIANSFNSLGDGIAAVKDAVNPRQVYQLKQRLDNAVTNILNVMALFFLKTLLLPLLFLYMLNKGFKVIWQSKPIVI
;
A
#
# COMPACT_ATOMS: atom_id res chain seq x y z
N HIS A 1 -53.72 60.45 -67.92
CA HIS A 1 -53.02 59.93 -69.10
C HIS A 1 -51.51 59.96 -68.82
N PHE A 2 -50.89 58.78 -68.82
CA PHE A 2 -49.47 58.46 -69.00
C PHE A 2 -48.38 58.95 -68.02
N SER A 3 -48.00 58.00 -67.16
CA SER A 3 -46.62 57.65 -66.77
C SER A 3 -45.66 57.56 -67.97
N ILE A 4 -44.40 57.98 -67.79
CA ILE A 4 -43.21 57.26 -68.32
C ILE A 4 -42.05 57.35 -67.32
N LEU A 5 -41.58 56.15 -66.97
CA LEU A 5 -40.39 55.75 -66.22
C LEU A 5 -39.12 55.88 -67.07
N ALA A 6 -37.97 56.27 -66.50
CA ALA A 6 -36.57 55.89 -66.85
C ALA A 6 -35.57 56.87 -66.19
N PHE A 7 -34.38 56.56 -65.63
CA PHE A 7 -33.61 55.33 -65.39
C PHE A 7 -32.32 55.71 -64.57
N ILE A 8 -32.17 55.20 -63.32
CA ILE A 8 -30.96 54.69 -62.56
C ILE A 8 -29.62 55.53 -62.51
N PRO A 9 -28.84 55.59 -61.37
CA PRO A 9 -28.64 54.53 -60.36
C PRO A 9 -28.67 54.95 -58.86
N LYS A 10 -29.49 54.22 -58.09
CA LYS A 10 -29.45 54.15 -56.61
C LYS A 10 -29.04 52.76 -56.10
N LEU A 11 -28.26 52.01 -56.90
CA LEU A 11 -27.84 50.62 -56.62
C LEU A 11 -26.39 50.49 -56.10
N ARG A 12 -25.61 51.57 -56.06
CA ARG A 12 -24.17 51.50 -55.73
C ARG A 12 -23.87 51.58 -54.22
N GLY A 13 -24.77 52.17 -53.42
CA GLY A 13 -24.58 52.40 -51.98
C GLY A 13 -24.84 51.17 -51.10
N ASN A 14 -25.92 50.41 -51.37
CA ASN A 14 -26.26 49.21 -50.60
C ASN A 14 -25.29 48.05 -50.87
N ALA A 15 -24.85 47.88 -52.12
CA ALA A 15 -23.88 46.83 -52.46
C ALA A 15 -22.51 47.05 -51.78
N MET A 16 -22.07 48.29 -51.61
CA MET A 16 -20.84 48.64 -50.89
C MET A 16 -20.98 48.37 -49.39
N ALA A 17 -22.10 48.75 -48.76
CA ALA A 17 -22.35 48.51 -47.34
C ALA A 17 -22.51 47.00 -47.03
N GLU A 18 -23.24 46.26 -47.85
CA GLU A 18 -23.37 44.80 -47.76
C GLU A 18 -22.04 44.09 -48.02
N ALA A 19 -21.23 44.54 -48.98
CA ALA A 19 -19.89 44.00 -49.22
C ALA A 19 -18.95 44.28 -48.04
N ILE A 20 -19.02 45.46 -47.40
CA ILE A 20 -18.19 45.78 -46.23
C ILE A 20 -18.60 44.93 -45.02
N ILE A 21 -19.90 44.72 -44.78
CA ILE A 21 -20.39 43.89 -43.68
C ILE A 21 -20.09 42.39 -43.93
N SER A 22 -20.30 41.91 -45.15
CA SER A 22 -19.94 40.55 -45.60
C SER A 22 -18.43 40.29 -45.48
N ASN A 23 -17.61 41.25 -45.93
CA ASN A 23 -16.15 41.15 -45.84
C ASN A 23 -15.68 41.21 -44.38
N LYS A 24 -16.31 42.00 -43.51
CA LYS A 24 -16.01 42.03 -42.08
C LYS A 24 -16.35 40.68 -41.40
N HIS A 25 -17.52 40.09 -41.69
CA HIS A 25 -17.89 38.76 -41.19
C HIS A 25 -16.99 37.63 -41.74
N SER A 26 -16.60 37.71 -43.01
CA SER A 26 -15.62 36.82 -43.66
C SER A 26 -14.24 36.89 -42.99
N VAL A 27 -13.76 38.11 -42.70
CA VAL A 27 -12.48 38.34 -42.04
C VAL A 27 -12.50 37.84 -40.59
N TYR A 28 -13.56 38.07 -39.81
CA TYR A 28 -13.70 37.50 -38.46
C TYR A 28 -13.75 35.97 -38.47
N SER A 29 -14.48 35.37 -39.42
CA SER A 29 -14.50 33.92 -39.64
C SER A 29 -13.11 33.36 -39.97
N SER A 30 -12.35 34.04 -40.85
CA SER A 30 -10.99 33.62 -41.22
C SER A 30 -9.99 33.69 -40.06
N LYS A 31 -10.04 34.73 -39.22
CA LYS A 31 -9.17 34.87 -38.05
C LYS A 31 -9.43 33.78 -37.01
N ILE A 32 -10.69 33.45 -36.77
CA ILE A 32 -11.09 32.35 -35.87
C ILE A 32 -10.68 30.98 -36.41
N ARG A 33 -10.77 30.74 -37.73
CA ARG A 33 -10.25 29.52 -38.38
C ARG A 33 -8.76 29.35 -38.14
N TRP A 34 -7.97 30.41 -38.38
CA TRP A 34 -6.52 30.39 -38.16
C TRP A 34 -6.14 30.20 -36.69
N PHE A 35 -6.93 30.77 -35.77
CA PHE A 35 -6.76 30.54 -34.34
C PHE A 35 -6.98 29.07 -33.96
N ILE A 36 -8.06 28.44 -34.43
CA ILE A 36 -8.34 27.01 -34.18
C ILE A 36 -7.26 26.13 -34.82
N PHE A 37 -6.83 26.45 -36.05
CA PHE A 37 -5.73 25.74 -36.72
C PHE A 37 -4.45 25.80 -35.88
N SER A 38 -4.08 26.99 -35.42
CA SER A 38 -2.92 27.19 -34.55
C SER A 38 -3.06 26.39 -33.25
N LEU A 39 -4.25 26.35 -32.65
CA LEU A 39 -4.52 25.59 -31.43
C LEU A 39 -4.32 24.08 -31.63
N ILE A 40 -4.82 23.53 -32.74
CA ILE A 40 -4.67 22.11 -33.10
C ILE A 40 -3.18 21.78 -33.28
N VAL A 41 -2.45 22.58 -34.06
CA VAL A 41 -1.02 22.37 -34.30
C VAL A 41 -0.23 22.47 -33.00
N ILE A 42 -0.48 23.48 -32.17
CA ILE A 42 0.17 23.64 -30.85
C ILE A 42 -0.10 22.43 -29.97
N SER A 43 -1.34 21.92 -29.94
CA SER A 43 -1.69 20.76 -29.14
C SER A 43 -0.92 19.50 -29.58
N VAL A 44 -0.79 19.28 -30.89
CA VAL A 44 0.02 18.16 -31.42
C VAL A 44 1.49 18.36 -31.04
N VAL A 45 2.06 19.53 -31.28
CA VAL A 45 3.46 19.83 -30.92
C VAL A 45 3.73 19.62 -29.42
N LEU A 46 2.82 20.09 -28.55
CA LEU A 46 2.91 19.87 -27.10
C LEU A 46 2.84 18.38 -26.75
N SER A 47 1.96 17.61 -27.40
CA SER A 47 1.85 16.16 -27.19
C SER A 47 3.13 15.41 -27.54
N TRP A 48 3.85 15.84 -28.58
CA TRP A 48 5.13 15.25 -29.01
C TRP A 48 6.34 15.75 -28.21
N SER A 49 6.28 16.96 -27.66
CA SER A 49 7.37 17.57 -26.89
C SER A 49 7.76 16.78 -25.63
N GLY A 50 6.79 16.12 -25.01
CA GLY A 50 6.99 15.27 -23.83
C GLY A 50 7.48 16.01 -22.57
N ILE A 51 7.52 17.35 -22.58
CA ILE A 51 7.95 18.17 -21.44
C ILE A 51 7.03 17.92 -20.24
N ILE A 52 5.72 17.98 -20.47
CA ILE A 52 4.73 17.81 -19.40
C ILE A 52 4.70 16.35 -18.95
N ASP A 53 4.79 15.39 -19.89
CA ASP A 53 4.87 13.96 -19.57
C ASP A 53 6.02 13.68 -18.59
N ARG A 54 7.25 14.14 -18.92
CA ARG A 54 8.44 13.96 -18.06
C ARG A 54 8.23 14.55 -16.66
N TYR A 55 7.64 15.74 -16.58
CA TYR A 55 7.32 16.38 -15.29
C TYR A 55 6.31 15.56 -14.48
N THR A 56 5.23 15.09 -15.12
CA THR A 56 4.18 14.32 -14.45
C THR A 56 4.64 12.94 -14.03
N THR A 57 5.43 12.25 -14.85
CA THR A 57 5.99 10.94 -14.53
C THR A 57 6.98 11.07 -13.37
N ALA A 58 7.88 12.05 -13.41
CA ALA A 58 8.82 12.30 -12.30
C ALA A 58 8.09 12.58 -10.98
N TYR A 59 7.02 13.40 -11.01
CA TYR A 59 6.21 13.64 -9.81
C TYR A 59 5.55 12.37 -9.26
N ILE A 60 4.98 11.51 -10.12
CA ILE A 60 4.40 10.24 -9.64
C ILE A 60 5.48 9.29 -9.11
N ASP A 61 6.64 9.24 -9.76
CA ASP A 61 7.76 8.40 -9.31
C ASP A 61 8.28 8.84 -7.94
N ASP A 62 8.47 10.15 -7.73
CA ASP A 62 8.82 10.71 -6.43
C ASP A 62 7.76 10.37 -5.37
N ALA A 63 6.48 10.56 -5.71
CA ALA A 63 5.37 10.25 -4.81
C ALA A 63 5.25 8.75 -4.50
N LEU A 64 5.59 7.86 -5.43
CA LEU A 64 5.63 6.41 -5.24
C LEU A 64 6.76 6.00 -4.29
N ILE A 65 7.94 6.59 -4.44
CA ILE A 65 9.08 6.35 -3.54
C ILE A 65 8.71 6.79 -2.11
N GLU A 66 8.17 7.99 -1.97
CA GLU A 66 7.75 8.55 -0.68
C GLU A 66 6.61 7.75 -0.04
N ALA A 67 5.65 7.29 -0.85
CA ALA A 67 4.58 6.42 -0.38
C ALA A 67 5.11 5.05 0.04
N GLY A 68 6.05 4.50 -0.71
CA GLY A 68 6.71 3.23 -0.44
C GLY A 68 7.52 3.27 0.85
N SER A 69 8.32 4.33 1.07
CA SER A 69 9.12 4.47 2.29
C SER A 69 8.21 4.53 3.52
N ALA A 70 7.18 5.37 3.50
CA ALA A 70 6.25 5.45 4.62
C ALA A 70 5.47 4.15 4.87
N PHE A 71 5.12 3.41 3.81
CA PHE A 71 4.51 2.10 3.98
C PHE A 71 5.43 1.10 4.70
N LEU A 72 6.71 1.10 4.34
CA LEU A 72 7.73 0.27 5.01
C LEU A 72 7.89 0.69 6.47
N ILE A 73 7.95 2.00 6.76
CA ILE A 73 8.04 2.52 8.12
C ILE A 73 6.85 2.09 8.96
N ALA A 74 5.64 2.16 8.41
CA ALA A 74 4.44 1.66 9.07
C ALA A 74 4.55 0.17 9.42
N ARG A 75 5.09 -0.64 8.49
CA ARG A 75 5.23 -2.08 8.65
C ARG A 75 6.25 -2.42 9.75
N GLY A 76 7.38 -1.71 9.80
CA GLY A 76 8.38 -1.91 10.84
C GLY A 76 7.91 -1.41 12.21
N MET A 77 7.19 -0.28 12.28
CA MET A 77 6.49 0.14 13.50
C MET A 77 5.49 -0.89 13.99
N ASN A 78 4.70 -1.50 13.10
CA ASN A 78 3.74 -2.54 13.46
C ASN A 78 4.43 -3.78 14.07
N ALA A 79 5.56 -4.18 13.49
CA ALA A 79 6.38 -5.27 14.02
C ALA A 79 6.97 -4.92 15.41
N LEU A 80 7.44 -3.68 15.59
CA LEU A 80 7.98 -3.20 16.86
C LEU A 80 6.90 -3.19 17.96
N ILE A 81 5.71 -2.65 17.67
CA ILE A 81 4.61 -2.58 18.63
C ILE A 81 4.16 -4.00 19.03
N SER A 82 4.03 -4.91 18.06
CA SER A 82 3.69 -6.31 18.32
C SER A 82 4.73 -7.02 19.20
N PHE A 83 6.03 -6.75 18.97
CA PHE A 83 7.09 -7.23 19.85
C PHE A 83 6.95 -6.68 21.27
N LEU A 84 6.74 -5.37 21.44
CA LEU A 84 6.59 -4.75 22.76
C LEU A 84 5.35 -5.26 23.51
N GLN A 85 4.24 -5.51 22.80
CA GLN A 85 3.06 -6.16 23.38
C GLN A 85 3.35 -7.61 23.82
N SER A 86 4.22 -8.32 23.10
CA SER A 86 4.61 -9.70 23.46
C SER A 86 5.45 -9.76 24.75
N VAL A 87 6.13 -8.67 25.12
CA VAL A 87 6.87 -8.58 26.38
C VAL A 87 5.91 -8.19 27.49
N THR A 88 5.38 -9.19 28.20
CA THR A 88 4.50 -8.99 29.35
C THR A 88 5.25 -8.29 30.49
N PHE A 89 5.10 -6.98 30.61
CA PHE A 89 5.49 -6.25 31.81
C PHE A 89 4.29 -6.12 32.75
N GLU A 90 4.31 -6.87 33.85
CA GLU A 90 3.47 -6.60 35.01
C GLU A 90 4.02 -5.36 35.73
N PHE A 91 3.60 -4.18 35.29
CA PHE A 91 3.85 -2.96 36.05
C PHE A 91 2.92 -2.97 37.28
N SER A 92 3.48 -3.39 38.43
CA SER A 92 2.91 -3.13 39.75
C SER A 92 3.03 -1.64 40.08
N VAL A 93 2.14 -0.82 39.52
CA VAL A 93 1.92 0.52 40.07
C VAL A 93 1.19 0.33 41.40
N GLY A 94 1.77 0.87 42.48
CA GLY A 94 1.30 0.67 43.84
C GLY A 94 -0.22 0.80 44.03
N VAL A 95 -0.74 -0.02 44.94
CA VAL A 95 -2.15 -0.18 45.34
C VAL A 95 -3.07 -0.65 44.19
N GLY A 96 -2.90 -1.91 43.80
CA GLY A 96 -4.04 -2.79 43.47
C GLY A 96 -4.54 -2.86 42.02
N GLY A 97 -3.85 -2.27 41.04
CA GLY A 97 -4.23 -2.40 39.63
C GLY A 97 -3.05 -2.74 38.73
N SER A 98 -2.99 -3.97 38.22
CA SER A 98 -2.05 -4.36 37.16
C SER A 98 -2.58 -3.87 35.81
N VAL A 99 -2.12 -2.71 35.34
CA VAL A 99 -2.36 -2.28 33.95
C VAL A 99 -1.30 -2.95 33.09
N GLY A 100 -1.71 -3.87 32.23
CA GLY A 100 -0.80 -4.57 31.32
C GLY A 100 -0.16 -3.59 30.34
N ALA A 101 1.16 -3.63 30.20
CA ALA A 101 1.87 -2.75 29.26
C ALA A 101 1.39 -2.87 27.81
N GLY A 102 0.75 -4.00 27.44
CA GLY A 102 0.14 -4.22 26.12
C GLY A 102 -1.07 -3.33 25.82
N GLU A 103 -1.96 -3.11 26.79
CA GLU A 103 -3.21 -2.36 26.59
C GLU A 103 -2.95 -0.85 26.35
N ILE A 104 -1.82 -0.34 26.83
CA ILE A 104 -1.39 1.05 26.62
C ILE A 104 -0.95 1.29 25.16
N LEU A 105 -0.47 0.24 24.48
CA LEU A 105 0.03 0.33 23.11
C LEU A 105 -1.06 0.10 22.05
N ASP A 106 -2.25 -0.35 22.44
CA ASP A 106 -3.34 -0.67 21.51
C ASP A 106 -3.78 0.52 20.64
N PRO A 107 -3.97 1.75 21.14
CA PRO A 107 -4.35 2.89 20.30
C PRO A 107 -3.29 3.21 19.23
N LEU A 108 -2.02 2.95 19.52
CA LEU A 108 -0.91 3.14 18.59
C LEU A 108 -0.89 2.06 17.52
N ASN A 109 -1.11 0.80 17.92
CA ASN A 109 -1.22 -0.32 17.00
C ASN A 109 -2.32 -0.07 15.96
N ASP A 110 -3.51 0.34 16.41
CA ASP A 110 -4.65 0.63 15.53
C ASP A 110 -4.35 1.76 14.53
N LEU A 111 -3.65 2.81 14.97
CA LEU A 111 -3.26 3.93 14.10
C LEU A 111 -2.24 3.51 13.05
N VAL A 112 -1.25 2.71 13.43
CA VAL A 112 -0.24 2.19 12.49
C VAL A 112 -0.90 1.26 11.46
N GLU A 113 -1.87 0.44 11.86
CA GLU A 113 -2.64 -0.40 10.95
C GLU A 113 -3.46 0.44 9.95
N GLN A 114 -4.16 1.46 10.43
CA GLN A 114 -4.92 2.39 9.58
C GLN A 114 -4.01 3.13 8.61
N TYR A 115 -2.87 3.60 9.10
CA TYR A 115 -1.87 4.27 8.29
C TYR A 115 -1.29 3.36 7.19
N SER A 116 -0.91 2.13 7.55
CA SER A 116 -0.43 1.13 6.60
C SER A 116 -1.49 0.84 5.52
N SER A 117 -2.75 0.73 5.92
CA SER A 117 -3.87 0.50 4.99
C SER A 117 -4.11 1.70 4.07
N ALA A 118 -4.06 2.93 4.60
CA ALA A 118 -4.15 4.16 3.80
C ALA A 118 -3.00 4.26 2.78
N MET A 119 -1.78 3.90 3.18
CA MET A 119 -0.64 3.95 2.28
C MET A 119 -0.70 2.90 1.16
N LYS A 120 -1.21 1.68 1.44
CA LYS A 120 -1.49 0.68 0.39
C LYS A 120 -2.43 1.25 -0.67
N LEU A 121 -3.48 1.96 -0.25
CA LEU A 121 -4.43 2.60 -1.16
C LEU A 121 -3.78 3.74 -1.96
N ALA A 122 -2.94 4.55 -1.32
CA ALA A 122 -2.20 5.63 -1.97
C ALA A 122 -1.25 5.08 -3.05
N ILE A 123 -0.45 4.06 -2.72
CA ILE A 123 0.45 3.38 -3.68
C ILE A 123 -0.37 2.79 -4.83
N GLY A 124 -1.46 2.08 -4.53
CA GLY A 124 -2.36 1.53 -5.56
C GLY A 124 -2.90 2.60 -6.50
N SER A 125 -3.35 3.73 -5.96
CA SER A 125 -3.81 4.89 -6.73
C SER A 125 -2.71 5.47 -7.62
N LEU A 126 -1.50 5.66 -7.09
CA LEU A 126 -0.37 6.21 -7.83
C LEU A 126 0.11 5.28 -8.94
N VAL A 127 0.15 3.96 -8.72
CA VAL A 127 0.48 2.98 -9.77
C VAL A 127 -0.54 3.01 -10.89
N ILE A 128 -1.84 3.07 -10.56
CA ILE A 128 -2.89 3.22 -11.57
C ILE A 128 -2.68 4.51 -12.37
N GLN A 129 -2.43 5.64 -11.69
CA GLN A 129 -2.16 6.92 -12.35
C GLN A 129 -0.93 6.85 -13.27
N LYS A 130 0.15 6.19 -12.85
CA LYS A 130 1.37 5.98 -13.65
C LYS A 130 1.07 5.19 -14.92
N VAL A 131 0.39 4.06 -14.80
CA VAL A 131 0.02 3.22 -15.95
C VAL A 131 -0.89 4.00 -16.91
N LEU A 132 -1.87 4.73 -16.39
CA LEU A 132 -2.74 5.57 -17.22
C LEU A 132 -1.94 6.66 -17.94
N LEU A 133 -0.97 7.31 -17.28
CA LEU A 133 -0.09 8.32 -17.88
C LEU A 133 0.76 7.71 -18.99
N GLU A 134 1.30 6.51 -18.77
CA GLU A 134 2.10 5.77 -19.74
C GLU A 134 1.27 5.43 -20.98
N ILE A 135 0.05 4.92 -20.80
CA ILE A 135 -0.88 4.62 -21.90
C ILE A 135 -1.19 5.87 -22.73
N VAL A 136 -1.54 7.00 -22.10
CA VAL A 136 -1.86 8.22 -22.85
C VAL A 136 -0.64 8.91 -23.44
N SER A 137 0.57 8.61 -22.94
CA SER A 137 1.85 9.15 -23.42
C SER A 137 2.57 8.26 -24.42
N ASP A 138 2.02 7.08 -24.70
CA ASP A 138 2.56 6.13 -25.65
C ASP A 138 2.63 6.71 -27.08
N THR A 139 3.60 6.21 -27.86
CA THR A 139 3.80 6.60 -29.25
C THR A 139 2.56 6.30 -30.11
N PHE A 140 1.88 5.18 -29.86
CA PHE A 140 0.61 4.83 -30.51
C PHE A 140 -0.46 5.90 -30.28
N PHE A 141 -0.60 6.39 -29.04
CA PHE A 141 -1.55 7.45 -28.72
C PHE A 141 -1.19 8.77 -29.43
N LYS A 142 0.11 9.11 -29.50
CA LYS A 142 0.60 10.30 -30.22
C LYS A 142 0.29 10.22 -31.72
N ILE A 143 0.45 9.04 -32.33
CA ILE A 143 0.15 8.80 -33.75
C ILE A 143 -1.35 8.96 -34.02
N ILE A 144 -2.22 8.29 -33.25
CA ILE A 144 -3.68 8.38 -33.46
C ILE A 144 -4.22 9.80 -33.24
N LEU A 145 -3.67 10.53 -32.25
CA LEU A 145 -3.98 11.94 -32.04
C LEU A 145 -3.54 12.81 -33.23
N SER A 146 -2.35 12.54 -33.79
CA SER A 146 -1.83 13.29 -34.95
C SER A 146 -2.62 13.02 -36.22
N ILE A 147 -3.03 11.76 -36.46
CA ILE A 147 -3.89 11.38 -37.61
C ILE A 147 -5.27 12.03 -37.49
N SER A 148 -5.88 12.00 -36.30
CA SER A 148 -7.17 12.65 -36.07
C SER A 148 -7.10 14.16 -36.22
N ALA A 149 -6.01 14.81 -35.76
CA ALA A 149 -5.73 16.22 -36.01
C ALA A 149 -5.66 16.51 -37.51
N LEU A 150 -4.87 15.74 -38.26
CA LEU A 150 -4.71 15.91 -39.71
C LEU A 150 -6.05 15.75 -40.45
N SER A 151 -6.88 14.79 -40.05
CA SER A 151 -8.22 14.59 -40.62
C SER A 151 -9.13 15.80 -40.42
N VAL A 152 -9.09 16.43 -39.24
CA VAL A 152 -9.82 17.68 -38.96
C VAL A 152 -9.28 18.82 -39.83
N LEU A 153 -7.96 18.94 -39.98
CA LEU A 153 -7.33 19.99 -40.80
C LEU A 153 -7.69 19.85 -42.28
N ILE A 154 -7.60 18.64 -42.85
CA ILE A 154 -7.97 18.34 -44.24
C ILE A 154 -9.45 18.65 -44.48
N SER A 155 -10.32 18.26 -43.55
CA SER A 155 -11.77 18.50 -43.64
C SER A 155 -12.14 20.00 -43.64
N SER A 156 -11.31 20.82 -42.99
CA SER A 156 -11.50 22.28 -42.91
C SER A 156 -10.85 23.03 -44.08
N LEU A 157 -9.69 22.57 -44.58
CA LEU A 157 -8.93 23.22 -45.65
C LEU A 157 -9.38 22.85 -47.07
N LEU A 158 -9.96 21.66 -47.26
CA LEU A 158 -10.41 21.18 -48.57
C LEU A 158 -11.94 20.97 -48.56
N PRO A 159 -12.74 22.01 -48.94
CA PRO A 159 -14.19 21.94 -48.92
C PRO A 159 -14.79 20.79 -49.75
N GLY A 160 -14.06 20.28 -50.75
CA GLY A 160 -14.52 19.23 -51.67
C GLY A 160 -14.25 17.78 -51.24
N VAL A 161 -13.46 17.52 -50.19
CA VAL A 161 -13.13 16.14 -49.76
C VAL A 161 -14.21 15.53 -48.87
N PHE A 162 -14.92 16.36 -48.09
CA PHE A 162 -15.98 15.91 -47.18
C PHE A 162 -17.23 16.77 -47.36
N THR A 163 -18.22 16.26 -48.10
CA THR A 163 -19.47 16.96 -48.41
C THR A 163 -20.49 16.91 -47.26
N SER A 164 -20.41 15.88 -46.41
CA SER A 164 -21.34 15.70 -45.28
C SER A 164 -20.88 16.45 -44.04
N GLY A 165 -21.67 17.44 -43.61
CA GLY A 165 -21.42 18.18 -42.36
C GLY A 165 -21.43 17.30 -41.10
N TYR A 166 -22.13 16.16 -41.14
CA TYR A 166 -22.14 15.18 -40.05
C TYR A 166 -20.75 14.55 -39.83
N LEU A 167 -20.07 14.14 -40.91
CA LEU A 167 -18.72 13.55 -40.82
C LEU A 167 -17.70 14.54 -40.27
N LYS A 168 -17.78 15.82 -40.68
CA LYS A 168 -16.89 16.87 -40.14
C LYS A 168 -17.06 17.03 -38.62
N MET A 169 -18.31 17.03 -38.15
CA MET A 169 -18.61 17.12 -36.73
C MET A 169 -18.13 15.88 -35.97
N LEU A 170 -18.29 14.68 -36.54
CA LEU A 170 -17.82 13.43 -35.93
C LEU A 170 -16.29 13.41 -35.79
N LEU A 171 -15.55 13.77 -36.84
CA LEU A 171 -14.08 13.87 -36.82
C LEU A 171 -13.60 14.85 -35.74
N LEU A 172 -14.23 16.02 -35.64
CA LEU A 172 -13.92 17.00 -34.61
C LEU A 172 -14.19 16.45 -33.21
N ARG A 173 -15.32 15.78 -33.00
CA ARG A 173 -15.67 15.17 -31.70
C ARG A 173 -14.69 14.07 -31.30
N CYS A 174 -14.28 13.22 -32.24
CA CYS A 174 -13.27 12.19 -32.01
C CYS A 174 -11.91 12.80 -31.65
N PHE A 175 -11.46 13.81 -32.40
CA PHE A 175 -10.22 14.53 -32.10
C PHE A 175 -10.27 15.18 -30.72
N LEU A 176 -11.35 15.90 -30.40
CA LEU A 176 -11.51 16.53 -29.08
C LEU A 176 -11.57 15.51 -27.94
N ALA A 177 -12.18 14.34 -28.15
CA ALA A 177 -12.19 13.28 -27.16
C ALA A 177 -10.80 12.69 -26.93
N LEU A 178 -10.01 12.45 -27.98
CA LEU A 178 -8.62 11.98 -27.88
C LEU A 178 -7.72 13.04 -27.23
N LEU A 179 -7.89 14.31 -27.61
CA LEU A 179 -7.16 15.43 -27.02
C LEU A 179 -7.51 15.58 -25.54
N PHE A 180 -8.79 15.46 -25.19
CA PHE A 180 -9.22 15.46 -23.80
C PHE A 180 -8.60 14.29 -23.03
N LEU A 181 -8.66 13.07 -23.54
CA LEU A 181 -8.08 11.90 -22.89
C LEU A 181 -6.56 12.05 -22.68
N ARG A 182 -5.86 12.62 -23.67
CA ARG A 182 -4.41 12.91 -23.60
C ARG A 182 -4.07 13.88 -22.48
N PHE A 183 -4.73 15.03 -22.47
CA PHE A 183 -4.33 16.14 -21.61
C PHE A 183 -5.05 16.15 -20.26
N ALA A 184 -6.20 15.49 -20.11
CA ALA A 184 -6.95 15.49 -18.85
C ALA A 184 -6.10 14.93 -17.70
N LEU A 185 -5.57 13.72 -17.87
CA LEU A 185 -4.77 13.07 -16.84
C LEU A 185 -3.46 13.82 -16.60
N VAL A 186 -2.77 14.22 -17.68
CA VAL A 186 -1.51 14.97 -17.62
C VAL A 186 -1.69 16.29 -16.87
N VAL A 187 -2.75 17.04 -17.14
CA VAL A 187 -3.06 18.30 -16.44
C VAL A 187 -3.41 18.06 -14.98
N VAL A 188 -4.22 17.03 -14.68
CA VAL A 188 -4.57 16.69 -13.29
C VAL A 188 -3.33 16.37 -12.47
N VAL A 189 -2.44 15.52 -12.98
CA VAL A 189 -1.21 15.14 -12.29
C VAL A 189 -0.25 16.33 -12.20
N ALA A 190 -0.11 17.12 -13.26
CA ALA A 190 0.75 18.31 -13.23
C ALA A 190 0.27 19.35 -12.21
N ALA A 191 -1.05 19.61 -12.17
CA ALA A 191 -1.66 20.50 -11.19
C ALA A 191 -1.45 19.98 -9.77
N ASN A 192 -1.61 18.67 -9.56
CA ASN A 192 -1.33 18.03 -8.29
C ASN A 192 0.13 18.21 -7.86
N GLY A 193 1.08 17.94 -8.76
CA GLY A 193 2.51 18.14 -8.47
C GLY A 193 2.89 19.59 -8.23
N LEU A 194 2.22 20.55 -8.86
CA LEU A 194 2.41 21.97 -8.56
C LEU A 194 1.93 22.33 -7.14
N VAL A 195 0.76 21.84 -6.73
CA VAL A 195 0.23 22.09 -5.38
C VAL A 195 1.07 21.39 -4.33
N ASP A 196 1.50 20.15 -4.58
CA ASP A 196 2.36 19.41 -3.67
C ASP A 196 3.68 20.16 -3.44
N ARG A 197 4.38 20.54 -4.51
CA ARG A 197 5.63 21.32 -4.40
C ARG A 197 5.46 22.69 -3.75
N ALA A 198 4.33 23.35 -3.98
CA ALA A 198 4.11 24.69 -3.45
C ALA A 198 3.69 24.70 -1.96
N PHE A 199 3.02 23.65 -1.46
CA PHE A 199 2.37 23.68 -0.15
C PHE A 199 2.61 22.46 0.75
N LEU A 200 2.84 21.28 0.18
CA LEU A 200 2.80 20.00 0.92
C LEU A 200 4.18 19.34 1.04
N TYR A 201 5.09 19.55 0.09
CA TYR A 201 6.37 18.86 -0.01
C TYR A 201 7.19 18.97 1.28
N ASP A 202 7.44 20.19 1.75
CA ASP A 202 8.24 20.43 2.96
C ASP A 202 7.59 19.80 4.21
N ARG A 203 6.26 19.89 4.32
CA ARG A 203 5.51 19.34 5.46
C ARG A 203 5.56 17.83 5.47
N THR A 204 5.45 17.21 4.29
CA THR A 204 5.45 15.75 4.18
C THR A 204 6.85 15.21 4.48
N GLN A 205 7.90 15.82 3.94
CA GLN A 205 9.29 15.45 4.20
C GLN A 205 9.68 15.63 5.67
N GLN A 206 9.32 16.75 6.31
CA GLN A 206 9.61 16.97 7.73
C GLN A 206 8.96 15.92 8.62
N GLN A 207 7.70 15.58 8.36
CA GLN A 207 7.00 14.58 9.14
C GLN A 207 7.55 13.18 8.87
N MET A 208 7.90 12.87 7.62
CA MET A 208 8.54 11.61 7.25
C MET A 208 9.88 11.42 7.94
N HIS A 209 10.74 12.44 7.95
CA HIS A 209 12.04 12.38 8.62
C HIS A 209 11.90 12.11 10.13
N ILE A 210 10.84 12.63 10.77
CA ILE A 210 10.57 12.31 12.18
C ILE A 210 10.19 10.84 12.34
N LEU A 211 9.38 10.29 11.43
CA LEU A 211 9.03 8.86 11.42
C LEU A 211 10.25 7.97 11.16
N GLU A 212 11.10 8.32 10.19
CA GLU A 212 12.36 7.63 9.87
C GLU A 212 13.34 7.64 11.06
N SER A 213 13.39 8.76 11.80
CA SER A 213 14.24 8.89 12.99
C SER A 213 13.78 8.02 14.17
N ILE A 214 12.48 7.69 14.23
CA ILE A 214 11.91 6.81 15.27
C ILE A 214 12.24 5.34 14.96
N GLU A 215 12.27 4.98 13.69
CA GLU A 215 12.61 3.64 13.23
C GLU A 215 14.14 3.43 13.08
N GLY A 216 14.91 4.52 13.05
CA GLY A 216 16.37 4.48 12.88
C GLY A 216 16.79 4.22 11.44
N VAL A 217 15.96 4.56 10.45
CA VAL A 217 16.18 4.38 9.00
C VAL A 217 17.25 5.35 8.44
N GLN A 218 17.94 6.11 9.29
CA GLN A 218 18.91 7.09 8.83
C GLN A 218 19.94 6.43 7.90
N ASP A 219 19.90 6.84 6.63
CA ASP A 219 20.66 6.35 5.49
C ASP A 219 22.13 6.06 5.86
N GLN A 220 22.42 4.82 6.22
CA GLN A 220 23.69 4.18 5.92
C GLN A 220 23.56 3.34 4.66
N GLY A 221 22.88 3.88 3.63
CA GLY A 221 22.75 3.29 2.29
C GLY A 221 24.06 3.18 1.50
N ASN A 222 25.22 3.04 2.15
CA ASN A 222 26.48 2.75 1.47
C ASN A 222 27.54 2.01 2.31
N GLN A 223 27.21 1.53 3.52
CA GLN A 223 28.02 0.48 4.13
C GLN A 223 27.49 -0.85 3.63
N LEU A 224 28.05 -1.26 2.49
CA LEU A 224 28.09 -2.62 1.97
C LEU A 224 27.68 -3.62 3.05
N ILE A 225 26.53 -4.27 2.88
CA ILE A 225 26.32 -5.57 3.51
C ILE A 225 27.58 -6.35 3.16
N ASN A 226 28.42 -6.61 4.16
CA ASN A 226 29.70 -7.24 3.93
C ASN A 226 29.38 -8.55 3.19
N PRO A 227 29.95 -8.83 2.00
CA PRO A 227 29.64 -10.07 1.28
C PRO A 227 29.95 -11.32 2.12
N ALA A 228 30.75 -11.20 3.19
CA ALA A 228 30.88 -12.21 4.22
C ALA A 228 29.62 -12.35 5.10
N LEU A 229 29.01 -11.25 5.55
CA LEU A 229 27.78 -11.22 6.35
C LEU A 229 26.58 -11.78 5.58
N SER A 230 26.44 -11.45 4.29
CA SER A 230 25.38 -12.02 3.45
C SER A 230 25.52 -13.54 3.31
N ARG A 231 26.75 -14.05 3.22
CA ARG A 231 27.02 -15.48 3.12
C ARG A 231 26.68 -16.19 4.44
N ASP A 232 27.11 -15.60 5.55
CA ASP A 232 26.88 -16.12 6.90
C ASP A 232 25.37 -16.21 7.20
N LEU A 233 24.63 -15.13 6.95
CA LEU A 233 23.16 -15.08 7.09
C LEU A 233 22.46 -16.11 6.20
N THR A 234 22.95 -16.31 4.97
CA THR A 234 22.37 -17.31 4.05
C THR A 234 22.64 -18.73 4.55
N GLU A 235 23.82 -18.99 5.09
CA GLU A 235 24.19 -20.28 5.69
C GLU A 235 23.35 -20.57 6.94
N ASP A 236 23.18 -19.57 7.81
CA ASP A 236 22.34 -19.64 9.00
C ASP A 236 20.86 -19.90 8.63
N ILE A 237 20.29 -19.15 7.69
CA ILE A 237 18.91 -19.37 7.21
C ILE A 237 18.76 -20.81 6.70
N SER A 238 19.73 -21.31 5.94
CA SER A 238 19.71 -22.68 5.41
C SER A 238 19.70 -23.72 6.54
N SER A 239 20.51 -23.50 7.57
CA SER A 239 20.58 -24.39 8.74
C SER A 239 19.29 -24.36 9.57
N LEU A 240 18.71 -23.18 9.76
CA LEU A 240 17.46 -22.95 10.49
C LEU A 240 16.27 -23.57 9.75
N GLN A 241 16.24 -23.47 8.42
CA GLN A 241 15.22 -24.14 7.59
C GLN A 241 15.29 -25.67 7.73
N LEU A 242 16.49 -26.24 7.79
CA LEU A 242 16.70 -27.67 8.04
C LEU A 242 16.22 -28.10 9.44
N GLN A 243 16.50 -27.29 10.47
CA GLN A 243 15.98 -27.53 11.82
C GLN A 243 14.45 -27.46 11.86
N LEU A 244 13.85 -26.47 11.20
CA LEU A 244 12.41 -26.30 11.11
C LEU A 244 11.73 -27.49 10.41
N ALA A 245 12.35 -28.01 9.34
CA ALA A 245 11.90 -29.23 8.68
C ALA A 245 11.92 -30.43 9.64
N THR A 246 12.99 -30.59 10.42
CA THR A 246 13.11 -31.67 11.41
C THR A 246 12.08 -31.57 12.53
N ILE A 247 11.85 -30.36 13.06
CA ILE A 247 10.84 -30.10 14.09
C ILE A 247 9.45 -30.38 13.54
N SER A 248 9.14 -29.94 12.31
CA SER A 248 7.84 -30.17 11.68
C SER A 248 7.53 -31.66 11.52
N GLN A 249 8.52 -32.47 11.13
CA GLN A 249 8.38 -33.92 11.05
C GLN A 249 8.15 -34.56 12.42
N THR A 250 8.82 -34.04 13.46
CA THR A 250 8.67 -34.54 14.84
C THR A 250 7.30 -34.21 15.41
N LEU A 251 6.82 -32.98 15.19
CA LEU A 251 5.48 -32.55 15.56
C LEU A 251 4.42 -33.40 14.87
N GLN A 252 4.58 -33.69 13.57
CA GLN A 252 3.65 -34.54 12.83
C GLN A 252 3.59 -35.97 13.39
N LYS A 253 4.74 -36.55 13.78
CA LYS A 253 4.78 -37.88 14.43
C LYS A 253 4.08 -37.87 15.79
N LEU A 254 4.32 -36.84 16.61
CA LEU A 254 3.69 -36.68 17.92
C LEU A 254 2.16 -36.53 17.79
N GLU A 255 1.72 -35.74 16.81
CA GLU A 255 0.29 -35.54 16.51
C GLU A 255 -0.40 -36.84 16.10
N GLN A 256 0.28 -37.71 15.33
CA GLN A 256 -0.23 -39.03 14.96
C GLN A 256 -0.28 -40.02 16.14
N GLN A 257 0.60 -39.89 17.13
CA GLN A 257 0.68 -40.80 18.29
C GLN A 257 -0.34 -40.47 19.40
N GLN A 258 -0.72 -39.20 19.55
CA GLN A 258 -1.69 -38.76 20.56
C GLN A 258 -3.05 -39.51 20.53
N PRO A 259 -3.74 -39.68 19.39
CA PRO A 259 -5.05 -40.33 19.38
C PRO A 259 -4.98 -41.80 19.79
N MET A 260 -3.93 -42.52 19.38
CA MET A 260 -3.73 -43.92 19.77
C MET A 260 -3.51 -44.05 21.27
N ALA A 261 -2.70 -43.16 21.85
CA ALA A 261 -2.43 -43.14 23.29
C ALA A 261 -3.68 -42.83 24.12
N GLN A 262 -4.51 -41.88 23.67
CA GLN A 262 -5.78 -41.56 24.33
C GLN A 262 -6.77 -42.73 24.28
N GLN A 263 -6.86 -43.42 23.14
CA GLN A 263 -7.71 -44.62 23.02
C GLN A 263 -7.26 -45.75 23.94
N GLU A 264 -5.95 -45.99 24.06
CA GLU A 264 -5.39 -47.01 24.95
C GLU A 264 -5.64 -46.67 26.42
N LEU A 265 -5.46 -45.41 26.82
CA LEU A 265 -5.81 -44.93 28.15
C LEU A 265 -7.29 -45.15 28.46
N GLY A 266 -8.19 -44.78 27.54
CA GLY A 266 -9.62 -45.02 27.69
C GLY A 266 -9.97 -46.50 27.87
N ARG A 267 -9.28 -47.40 27.16
CA ARG A 267 -9.46 -48.86 27.32
C ARG A 267 -9.00 -49.35 28.70
N LEU A 268 -7.83 -48.89 29.17
CA LEU A 268 -7.31 -49.26 30.49
C LEU A 268 -8.23 -48.75 31.61
N GLU A 269 -8.73 -47.52 31.50
CA GLU A 269 -9.69 -46.94 32.45
C GLU A 269 -11.02 -47.70 32.46
N GLN A 270 -11.51 -48.15 31.30
CA GLN A 270 -12.68 -49.03 31.21
C GLN A 270 -12.43 -50.39 31.86
N GLN A 271 -11.27 -51.01 31.63
CA GLN A 271 -10.90 -52.27 32.28
C GLN A 271 -10.82 -52.12 33.80
N LEU A 272 -10.28 -51.00 34.29
CA LEU A 272 -10.24 -50.69 35.72
C LEU A 272 -11.65 -50.57 36.28
N ASN A 273 -12.53 -49.83 35.60
CA ASN A 273 -13.92 -49.66 36.02
C ASN A 273 -14.69 -50.98 36.05
N ASN A 274 -14.47 -51.87 35.09
CA ASN A 274 -15.10 -53.19 35.07
C ASN A 274 -14.59 -54.06 36.22
N LEU A 275 -13.27 -54.09 36.46
CA LEU A 275 -12.66 -54.81 37.58
C LEU A 275 -13.16 -54.30 38.94
N LEU A 276 -13.31 -52.99 39.09
CA LEU A 276 -13.87 -52.37 40.30
C LEU A 276 -15.35 -52.69 40.52
N ARG A 277 -16.10 -53.03 39.46
CA ARG A 277 -17.50 -53.48 39.57
C ARG A 277 -17.60 -54.95 39.94
N GLU A 278 -16.65 -55.78 39.52
CA GLU A 278 -16.55 -57.19 39.92
C GLU A 278 -16.15 -57.35 41.40
N LEU A 279 -15.36 -56.40 41.92
CA LEU A 279 -14.96 -56.35 43.32
C LEU A 279 -16.11 -55.82 44.21
N GLY A 280 -16.46 -56.57 45.25
CA GLY A 280 -17.47 -56.15 46.23
C GLY A 280 -17.09 -54.86 46.97
N VAL A 281 -18.10 -54.11 47.44
CA VAL A 281 -17.95 -52.79 48.08
C VAL A 281 -16.94 -52.78 49.24
N LEU A 282 -16.83 -53.91 49.98
CA LEU A 282 -15.89 -54.07 51.09
C LEU A 282 -14.44 -54.26 50.63
N GLN A 283 -14.18 -54.97 49.52
CA GLN A 283 -12.83 -55.08 48.94
C GLN A 283 -12.36 -53.73 48.37
N ARG A 284 -13.28 -52.91 47.85
CA ARG A 284 -12.98 -51.58 47.30
C ARG A 284 -12.48 -50.59 48.35
N LEU A 285 -12.88 -50.74 49.61
CA LEU A 285 -12.51 -49.88 50.73
C LEU A 285 -11.31 -50.40 51.53
N ASN A 286 -10.75 -51.55 51.15
CA ASN A 286 -9.61 -52.13 51.85
C ASN A 286 -8.28 -51.50 51.38
N TYR A 287 -7.91 -50.37 52.00
CA TYR A 287 -6.68 -49.64 51.69
C TYR A 287 -5.39 -50.33 52.14
N LEU A 288 -5.48 -51.34 53.02
CA LEU A 288 -4.32 -51.99 53.64
C LEU A 288 -3.81 -53.19 52.83
N ASN A 289 -4.63 -53.78 51.96
CA ASN A 289 -4.25 -54.84 51.02
C ASN A 289 -5.09 -54.71 49.73
N PRO A 290 -4.65 -53.86 48.78
CA PRO A 290 -5.30 -53.71 47.48
C PRO A 290 -5.31 -55.03 46.70
N ASP A 291 -6.31 -55.25 45.85
CA ASP A 291 -6.27 -56.36 44.90
C ASP A 291 -5.08 -56.14 43.93
N PRO A 292 -4.16 -57.11 43.79
CA PRO A 292 -2.97 -56.95 42.96
C PRO A 292 -3.30 -56.63 41.49
N ARG A 293 -4.49 -57.00 41.00
CA ARG A 293 -4.95 -56.67 39.64
C ARG A 293 -5.32 -55.19 39.50
N VAL A 294 -5.88 -54.59 40.56
CA VAL A 294 -6.21 -53.16 40.60
C VAL A 294 -4.94 -52.33 40.65
N GLU A 295 -3.96 -52.74 41.46
CA GLU A 295 -2.66 -52.09 41.55
C GLU A 295 -1.93 -52.11 40.20
N GLN A 296 -1.82 -53.28 39.56
CA GLN A 296 -1.20 -53.42 38.24
C GLN A 296 -1.86 -52.55 37.17
N LEU A 297 -3.20 -52.45 37.15
CA LEU A 297 -3.89 -51.61 36.18
C LEU A 297 -3.72 -50.12 36.48
N THR A 298 -3.77 -49.74 37.75
CA THR A 298 -3.57 -48.36 38.20
C THR A 298 -2.17 -47.88 37.85
N ASP A 299 -1.16 -48.73 38.02
CA ASP A 299 0.22 -48.44 37.62
C ASP A 299 0.36 -48.29 36.10
N LYS A 300 -0.26 -49.16 35.31
CA LYS A 300 -0.28 -49.03 33.84
C LYS A 300 -0.94 -47.73 33.39
N ILE A 301 -2.07 -47.35 33.98
CA ILE A 301 -2.76 -46.08 33.71
C ILE A 301 -1.87 -44.89 34.09
N LYS A 302 -1.24 -44.94 35.27
CA LYS A 302 -0.32 -43.90 35.74
C LYS A 302 0.88 -43.73 34.82
N GLN A 303 1.50 -44.83 34.39
CA GLN A 303 2.60 -44.82 33.42
C GLN A 303 2.16 -44.22 32.09
N ARG A 304 1.02 -44.65 31.54
CA ARG A 304 0.49 -44.12 30.27
C ARG A 304 0.13 -42.64 30.35
N ARG A 305 -0.51 -42.19 31.44
CA ARG A 305 -0.84 -40.77 31.67
C ARG A 305 0.43 -39.92 31.77
N THR A 306 1.46 -40.43 32.44
CA THR A 306 2.76 -39.74 32.54
C THR A 306 3.43 -39.61 31.17
N MET A 307 3.38 -40.64 30.34
CA MET A 307 3.90 -40.59 28.96
C MET A 307 3.14 -39.56 28.12
N GLN A 308 1.80 -39.54 28.21
CA GLN A 308 0.98 -38.55 27.51
C GLN A 308 1.34 -37.12 27.90
N GLN A 309 1.52 -36.87 29.20
CA GLN A 309 1.90 -35.54 29.69
C GLN A 309 3.30 -35.13 29.20
N ARG A 310 4.26 -36.07 29.14
CA ARG A 310 5.59 -35.82 28.57
C ARG A 310 5.50 -35.43 27.09
N TRP A 311 4.74 -36.17 26.29
CA TRP A 311 4.55 -35.85 24.87
C TRP A 311 3.86 -34.51 24.64
N GLN A 312 2.90 -34.14 25.50
CA GLN A 312 2.26 -32.81 25.44
C GLN A 312 3.25 -31.69 25.75
N ASN A 313 4.07 -31.85 26.80
CA ASN A 313 5.10 -30.88 27.15
C ASN A 313 6.15 -30.76 26.02
N GLU A 314 6.56 -31.89 25.44
CA GLU A 314 7.49 -31.93 24.32
C GLU A 314 6.92 -31.23 23.09
N GLN A 315 5.65 -31.51 22.73
CA GLN A 315 4.94 -30.81 21.66
C GLN A 315 4.93 -29.29 21.88
N GLN A 316 4.60 -28.84 23.10
CA GLN A 316 4.56 -27.41 23.41
C GLN A 316 5.96 -26.78 23.32
N SER A 317 7.01 -27.49 23.73
CA SER A 317 8.39 -27.02 23.60
C SER A 317 8.83 -26.90 22.13
N LEU A 318 8.47 -27.88 21.30
CA LEU A 318 8.77 -27.89 19.87
C LEU A 318 8.01 -26.80 19.11
N LEU A 319 6.76 -26.50 19.50
CA LEU A 319 6.00 -25.37 18.95
C LEU A 319 6.65 -24.03 19.28
N ARG A 320 7.16 -23.86 20.51
CA ARG A 320 7.91 -22.66 20.90
C ARG A 320 9.21 -22.53 20.11
N GLN A 321 9.97 -23.61 19.97
CA GLN A 321 11.20 -23.63 19.16
C GLN A 321 10.90 -23.33 17.69
N GLN A 322 9.82 -23.86 17.12
CA GLN A 322 9.41 -23.56 15.75
C GLN A 322 9.10 -22.06 15.57
N ALA A 323 8.36 -21.46 16.51
CA ALA A 323 8.03 -20.04 16.46
C ALA A 323 9.30 -19.17 16.55
N ASP A 324 10.24 -19.52 17.43
CA ASP A 324 11.51 -18.83 17.58
C ASP A 324 12.37 -18.90 16.30
N ILE A 325 12.54 -20.10 15.74
CA ILE A 325 13.29 -20.30 14.48
C ILE A 325 12.66 -19.53 13.32
N ARG A 326 11.32 -19.49 13.21
CA ARG A 326 10.65 -18.68 12.18
C ARG A 326 10.95 -17.20 12.32
N ASN A 327 10.92 -16.69 13.55
CA ASN A 327 11.27 -15.29 13.81
C ASN A 327 12.72 -15.01 13.44
N GLN A 328 13.65 -15.92 13.76
CA GLN A 328 15.07 -15.79 13.39
C GLN A 328 15.27 -15.73 11.87
N ILE A 329 14.63 -16.64 11.12
CA ILE A 329 14.69 -16.65 9.64
C ILE A 329 14.15 -15.32 9.08
N GLN A 330 12.99 -14.86 9.57
CA GLN A 330 12.38 -13.63 9.10
C GLN A 330 13.27 -12.39 9.36
N LEU A 331 13.95 -12.34 10.51
CA LEU A 331 14.88 -11.26 10.84
C LEU A 331 16.13 -11.29 9.94
N ALA A 332 16.67 -12.48 9.68
CA ALA A 332 17.82 -12.67 8.79
C ALA A 332 17.49 -12.30 7.33
N GLU A 333 16.29 -12.65 6.84
CA GLU A 333 15.79 -12.26 5.51
C GLU A 333 15.66 -10.74 5.38
N LEU A 334 15.11 -10.06 6.39
CA LEU A 334 15.02 -8.59 6.42
C LEU A 334 16.40 -7.90 6.39
N ALA A 335 17.40 -8.50 7.04
CA ALA A 335 18.78 -8.03 7.00
C ALA A 335 19.43 -8.23 5.62
N LEU A 336 19.16 -9.35 4.95
CA LEU A 336 19.66 -9.64 3.60
C LEU A 336 19.06 -8.72 2.54
N GLU A 337 17.82 -8.28 2.71
CA GLU A 337 17.18 -7.34 1.77
C GLU A 337 17.75 -5.90 1.85
N GLY A 338 18.70 -5.63 2.76
CA GLY A 338 19.26 -4.29 2.96
C GLY A 338 18.23 -3.29 3.48
N LYS A 339 17.11 -3.78 3.99
CA LYS A 339 15.98 -3.00 4.49
C LYS A 339 15.99 -2.86 6.00
N THR A 340 17.08 -3.21 6.69
CA THR A 340 17.15 -3.07 8.15
C THR A 340 17.30 -1.60 8.55
N PRO A 341 16.31 -1.03 9.27
CA PRO A 341 16.52 0.20 10.01
C PRO A 341 17.61 -0.02 11.07
N GLY A 342 18.40 1.00 11.38
CA GLY A 342 19.51 0.92 12.34
C GLY A 342 19.11 0.44 13.74
N PHE A 343 17.83 0.54 14.12
CA PHE A 343 17.29 -0.04 15.35
C PHE A 343 17.17 -1.58 15.31
N PHE A 344 16.78 -2.17 14.17
CA PHE A 344 16.71 -3.63 14.00
C PHE A 344 18.10 -4.27 13.90
N ALA A 345 19.09 -3.56 13.36
CA ALA A 345 20.49 -3.99 13.41
C ALA A 345 21.02 -4.03 14.85
N ALA A 346 20.63 -3.07 15.71
CA ALA A 346 20.97 -3.09 17.13
C ALA A 346 20.31 -4.26 17.88
N ILE A 347 19.08 -4.62 17.53
CA ILE A 347 18.39 -5.81 18.06
C ILE A 347 19.08 -7.09 17.56
N ALA A 348 19.39 -7.19 16.28
CA ALA A 348 20.13 -8.33 15.71
C ALA A 348 21.52 -8.50 16.34
N ASN A 349 22.22 -7.39 16.61
CA ASN A 349 23.50 -7.39 17.34
C ASN A 349 23.33 -7.79 18.81
N SER A 350 22.22 -7.42 19.44
CA SER A 350 21.86 -7.92 20.78
C SER A 350 21.57 -9.43 20.74
N PHE A 351 21.05 -9.94 19.62
CA PHE A 351 20.81 -11.37 19.39
C PHE A 351 22.11 -12.17 19.17
N ASN A 352 23.12 -11.58 18.53
CA ASN A 352 24.47 -12.19 18.41
C ASN A 352 25.18 -12.39 19.77
N SER A 353 24.71 -11.75 20.84
CA SER A 353 25.22 -11.93 22.20
C SER A 353 24.45 -13.00 23.02
N LEU A 354 23.47 -13.69 22.41
CA LEU A 354 22.57 -14.65 23.10
C LEU A 354 23.22 -16.03 23.28
N GLY A 355 24.32 -16.07 24.02
CA GLY A 355 24.68 -17.27 24.78
C GLY A 355 23.73 -17.53 25.96
N ASP A 356 22.93 -16.53 26.40
CA ASP A 356 21.98 -16.63 27.53
C ASP A 356 20.77 -15.68 27.36
N GLY A 357 19.89 -16.01 26.42
CA GLY A 357 18.97 -15.03 25.82
C GLY A 357 17.69 -14.65 26.55
N ILE A 358 17.39 -15.22 27.72
CA ILE A 358 16.13 -14.93 28.43
C ILE A 358 16.33 -14.00 29.64
N ALA A 359 17.54 -13.94 30.21
CA ALA A 359 17.84 -13.07 31.35
C ALA A 359 18.15 -11.63 30.91
N ALA A 360 18.86 -11.43 29.80
CA ALA A 360 19.27 -10.10 29.33
C ALA A 360 18.09 -9.23 28.85
N VAL A 361 17.04 -9.84 28.27
CA VAL A 361 15.83 -9.12 27.83
C VAL A 361 15.01 -8.62 29.03
N LYS A 362 15.04 -9.35 30.15
CA LYS A 362 14.35 -8.98 31.39
C LYS A 362 15.04 -7.83 32.13
N ASP A 363 16.37 -7.75 32.07
CA ASP A 363 17.17 -6.72 32.76
C ASP A 363 17.47 -5.48 31.88
N ALA A 364 17.39 -5.59 30.55
CA ALA A 364 17.59 -4.46 29.65
C ALA A 364 16.40 -3.48 29.61
N VAL A 365 15.20 -3.91 29.99
CA VAL A 365 14.01 -3.05 29.97
C VAL A 365 13.83 -2.36 31.33
N ASN A 366 14.65 -1.34 31.54
CA ASN A 366 14.49 -0.42 32.67
C ASN A 366 13.16 0.35 32.57
N PRO A 367 12.40 0.51 33.68
CA PRO A 367 11.15 1.28 33.71
C PRO A 367 11.24 2.71 33.14
N ARG A 368 12.44 3.32 33.24
CA ARG A 368 12.72 4.65 32.68
C ARG A 368 12.79 4.68 31.16
N GLN A 369 13.30 3.63 30.52
CA GLN A 369 13.40 3.54 29.06
C GLN A 369 12.02 3.34 28.43
N VAL A 370 11.13 2.59 29.10
CA VAL A 370 9.72 2.41 28.69
C VAL A 370 8.97 3.74 28.72
N TYR A 371 9.19 4.58 29.73
CA TYR A 371 8.58 5.92 29.80
C TYR A 371 9.08 6.88 28.71
N GLN A 372 10.38 6.83 28.39
CA GLN A 372 10.94 7.62 27.27
C GLN A 372 10.44 7.13 25.92
N LEU A 373 10.23 5.82 25.77
CA LEU A 373 9.62 5.23 24.59
C LEU A 373 8.16 5.66 24.44
N LYS A 374 7.40 5.71 25.53
CA LYS A 374 6.03 6.26 25.54
C LYS A 374 5.98 7.69 25.00
N GLN A 375 6.87 8.58 25.45
CA GLN A 375 6.91 9.96 24.94
C GLN A 375 7.29 10.06 23.46
N ARG A 376 8.18 9.18 22.98
CA ARG A 376 8.52 9.11 21.54
C ARG A 376 7.33 8.58 20.71
N LEU A 377 6.60 7.62 21.26
CA LEU A 377 5.42 7.02 20.64
C LEU A 377 4.23 8.01 20.58
N ASP A 378 3.98 8.80 21.63
CA ASP A 378 2.93 9.83 21.60
C ASP A 378 3.19 10.90 20.51
N ASN A 379 4.47 11.27 20.31
CA ASN A 379 4.85 12.15 19.22
C ASN A 379 4.71 11.47 17.84
N ALA A 380 4.95 10.15 17.76
CA ALA A 380 4.76 9.36 16.55
C ALA A 380 3.30 9.36 16.10
N VAL A 381 2.35 9.22 17.02
CA VAL A 381 0.89 9.28 16.72
C VAL A 381 0.56 10.52 15.90
N THR A 382 0.94 11.69 16.40
CA THR A 382 0.58 12.96 15.78
C THR A 382 1.20 13.08 14.39
N ASN A 383 2.45 12.63 14.23
CA ASN A 383 3.13 12.70 12.95
C ASN A 383 2.56 11.69 11.96
N ILE A 384 2.25 10.47 12.37
CA ILE A 384 1.60 9.45 11.53
C ILE A 384 0.27 9.98 11.00
N LEU A 385 -0.56 10.58 11.87
CA LEU A 385 -1.83 11.16 11.47
C LEU A 385 -1.64 12.28 10.45
N ASN A 386 -0.66 13.16 10.65
CA ASN A 386 -0.39 14.24 9.72
C ASN A 386 0.13 13.71 8.37
N VAL A 387 1.06 12.75 8.37
CA VAL A 387 1.56 12.12 7.13
C VAL A 387 0.41 11.43 6.41
N MET A 388 -0.42 10.67 7.13
CA MET A 388 -1.61 10.02 6.57
C MET A 388 -2.53 11.04 5.89
N ALA A 389 -2.82 12.16 6.56
CA ALA A 389 -3.67 13.21 6.04
C ALA A 389 -3.06 13.88 4.79
N LEU A 390 -1.75 14.17 4.81
CA LEU A 390 -1.04 14.76 3.68
C LEU A 390 -1.03 13.81 2.46
N PHE A 391 -0.75 12.53 2.68
CA PHE A 391 -0.82 11.52 1.63
C PHE A 391 -2.22 11.35 1.08
N PHE A 392 -3.24 11.27 1.93
CA PHE A 392 -4.63 11.21 1.49
C PHE A 392 -5.01 12.45 0.67
N LEU A 393 -4.59 13.63 1.10
CA LEU A 393 -4.81 14.88 0.38
C LEU A 393 -4.17 14.86 -1.01
N LYS A 394 -2.87 14.56 -1.11
CA LYS A 394 -2.13 14.63 -2.38
C LYS A 394 -2.39 13.45 -3.32
N THR A 395 -2.70 12.27 -2.82
CA THR A 395 -2.84 11.06 -3.68
C THR A 395 -4.28 10.72 -4.06
N LEU A 396 -5.26 11.18 -3.27
CA LEU A 396 -6.68 10.91 -3.49
C LEU A 396 -7.45 12.20 -3.71
N LEU A 397 -7.47 13.10 -2.72
CA LEU A 397 -8.40 14.22 -2.71
C LEU A 397 -8.10 15.25 -3.82
N LEU A 398 -6.85 15.69 -3.95
CA LEU A 398 -6.44 16.67 -4.96
C LEU A 398 -6.62 16.14 -6.39
N PRO A 399 -6.15 14.93 -6.76
CA PRO A 399 -6.42 14.37 -8.09
C PRO A 399 -7.91 14.28 -8.43
N LEU A 400 -8.75 13.82 -7.49
CA LEU A 400 -10.20 13.75 -7.67
C LEU A 400 -10.83 15.14 -7.85
N LEU A 401 -10.39 16.12 -7.06
CA LEU A 401 -10.86 17.50 -7.15
C LEU A 401 -10.49 18.12 -8.51
N PHE A 402 -9.24 17.96 -8.96
CA PHE A 402 -8.80 18.47 -10.25
C PHE A 402 -9.51 17.77 -11.40
N LEU A 403 -9.71 16.46 -11.31
CA LEU A 403 -10.48 15.71 -12.31
C LEU A 403 -11.93 16.21 -12.38
N TYR A 404 -12.56 16.47 -11.23
CA TYR A 404 -13.91 17.04 -11.16
C TYR A 404 -13.97 18.43 -11.79
N MET A 405 -13.03 19.33 -11.45
CA MET A 405 -12.97 20.67 -12.03
C MET A 405 -12.75 20.63 -13.54
N LEU A 406 -11.86 19.76 -14.02
CA LEU A 406 -11.55 19.58 -15.43
C LEU A 406 -12.76 19.04 -16.20
N ASN A 407 -13.47 18.04 -15.65
CA ASN A 407 -14.72 17.53 -16.22
C ASN A 407 -15.82 18.61 -16.30
N LYS A 408 -15.96 19.43 -15.26
CA LYS A 408 -16.91 20.54 -15.25
C LYS A 408 -16.57 21.57 -16.34
N GLY A 409 -15.30 21.93 -16.49
CA GLY A 409 -14.83 22.82 -17.56
C GLY A 409 -15.10 22.24 -18.95
N PHE A 410 -14.83 20.95 -19.15
CA PHE A 410 -15.10 20.29 -20.43
C PHE A 410 -16.59 20.26 -20.79
N LYS A 411 -17.48 19.99 -19.83
CA LYS A 411 -18.93 20.03 -20.06
C LYS A 411 -19.42 21.41 -20.49
N VAL A 412 -18.87 22.48 -19.91
CA VAL A 412 -19.20 23.86 -20.31
C VAL A 412 -18.79 24.10 -21.77
N ILE A 413 -17.59 23.69 -22.16
CA ILE A 413 -17.09 23.82 -23.54
C ILE A 413 -17.91 22.97 -24.53
N TRP A 414 -18.32 21.76 -24.12
CA TRP A 414 -19.09 20.85 -24.98
C TRP A 414 -20.56 21.27 -25.17
N GLN A 415 -21.16 21.95 -24.17
CA GLN A 415 -22.52 22.46 -24.26
C GLN A 415 -22.63 23.75 -25.10
N SER A 416 -21.56 24.53 -25.19
CA SER A 416 -21.46 25.61 -26.18
C SER A 416 -21.41 24.99 -27.58
N LYS A 417 -22.46 25.15 -28.39
CA LYS A 417 -22.52 24.67 -29.79
C LYS A 417 -21.26 25.13 -30.53
N PRO A 418 -20.30 24.24 -30.86
CA PRO A 418 -19.16 24.66 -31.65
C PRO A 418 -19.67 25.10 -33.01
N ILE A 419 -19.36 26.33 -33.41
CA ILE A 419 -19.61 26.82 -34.76
C ILE A 419 -18.78 25.92 -35.67
N VAL A 420 -19.44 24.97 -36.36
CA VAL A 420 -18.79 24.17 -37.40
C VAL A 420 -18.49 25.14 -38.53
N ILE A 421 -17.21 25.35 -38.79
CA ILE A 421 -16.73 26.32 -39.77
C ILE A 421 -16.57 25.69 -41.16
#